data_AF-A0A1I2A7V1-F1
#
_entry.id   AF-A0A1I2A7V1-F1
#
_cell.length_a   1.000
_cell.length_b   1.000
_cell.length_c   1.000
_cell.angle_alpha   90.00
_cell.angle_beta   90.00
_cell.angle_gamma   90.00
#
_symmetry.space_group_name_H-M   'P 1'
#
loop_
_entity.id
_entity.type
_entity.pdbx_description
1 polymer ?
#
loop_
_entity_poly.entity_id
_entity_poly.type
_entity_poly.pdbx_seq_one_letter_code
_entity_poly.pdbx_strand_id
1 'polypeptide(L)'
;MRHSSFVLLACASVLSLSPACDSPAPKNPEEGLDHDQSGPSAAEQETFYVVTRRDVRKCAAPACGGFYVQRVNQDTTTCADGKAAKECYVGTVDLAALKLDANAQNEFLAAFADGHALVRATIGREADPNFADVGVLQVREGWTGRAGKQPNGSFYRLRGIHAKCSALPCPMAHAFRLNTGADWLVAGVDFAASGAPQEAQDAASQAMYETPEGILAAATPSEVTGPNGTMKALVTSEFYTRAGGAAPAANPECGGIRGLSCGDGQFCDPSQCGGADIGGTCRAKPEACTFDYNPVCGCDGKTYGNDCARQSAGVGLAHPGECEKK
;
A
#
# COMPACT_ATOMS: atom_id res chain seq x y z
N MET A 1 -92.51 3.14 -22.19
CA MET A 1 -93.71 2.89 -21.36
C MET A 1 -93.27 2.78 -19.91
N ARG A 2 -93.91 3.56 -19.02
CA ARG A 2 -93.96 3.47 -17.52
C ARG A 2 -92.61 3.46 -16.78
N HIS A 3 -92.12 4.56 -16.19
CA HIS A 3 -92.61 5.33 -15.01
C HIS A 3 -92.92 4.49 -13.76
N SER A 4 -92.13 4.67 -12.71
CA SER A 4 -92.51 4.99 -11.31
C SER A 4 -91.37 4.57 -10.36
N SER A 5 -90.99 5.23 -9.28
CA SER A 5 -91.32 6.51 -8.62
C SER A 5 -90.45 6.57 -7.34
N PHE A 6 -90.48 7.72 -6.65
CA PHE A 6 -90.11 8.00 -5.24
C PHE A 6 -88.68 8.49 -4.95
N VAL A 7 -88.43 9.55 -4.16
CA VAL A 7 -89.21 10.66 -3.56
C VAL A 7 -88.19 11.63 -2.90
N LEU A 8 -88.58 12.91 -2.78
CA LEU A 8 -88.14 14.06 -1.94
C LEU A 8 -87.06 13.88 -0.83
N LEU A 9 -86.43 14.91 -0.23
CA LEU A 9 -86.12 16.34 -0.45
C LEU A 9 -85.52 16.83 0.90
N ALA A 10 -84.41 17.57 0.84
CA ALA A 10 -83.99 18.67 1.74
C ALA A 10 -83.51 18.48 3.22
N CYS A 11 -82.61 19.44 3.56
CA CYS A 11 -82.20 20.01 4.85
C CYS A 11 -81.11 19.29 5.67
N ALA A 12 -80.28 19.93 6.50
CA ALA A 12 -79.66 21.25 6.63
C ALA A 12 -78.82 21.20 7.95
N SER A 13 -77.60 21.75 7.94
CA SER A 13 -76.88 22.46 9.03
C SER A 13 -76.63 21.88 10.45
N VAL A 14 -75.34 21.98 10.84
CA VAL A 14 -74.66 22.37 12.12
C VAL A 14 -74.60 21.50 13.41
N LEU A 15 -73.38 21.57 13.98
CA LEU A 15 -72.91 21.59 15.40
C LEU A 15 -72.16 20.37 15.99
N SER A 16 -70.85 20.61 16.13
CA SER A 16 -69.78 20.16 17.06
C SER A 16 -70.05 19.15 18.19
N LEU A 17 -69.07 18.26 18.41
CA LEU A 17 -68.32 18.09 19.68
C LEU A 17 -67.07 17.20 19.44
N SER A 18 -65.88 17.64 19.88
CA SER A 18 -64.63 16.83 19.99
C SER A 18 -64.52 16.22 21.41
N PRO A 19 -63.74 15.14 21.61
CA PRO A 19 -62.32 15.26 21.97
C PRO A 19 -61.40 14.23 21.24
N ALA A 20 -60.19 14.60 20.81
CA ALA A 20 -58.86 14.30 21.44
C ALA A 20 -58.60 12.80 21.69
N CYS A 21 -57.52 12.11 21.31
CA CYS A 21 -56.15 12.39 20.81
C CYS A 21 -55.87 11.35 19.67
N ASP A 22 -54.82 11.32 18.86
CA ASP A 22 -53.45 11.83 18.95
C ASP A 22 -52.83 11.83 17.53
N SER A 23 -51.65 12.42 17.41
CA SER A 23 -51.16 13.27 16.32
C SER A 23 -50.62 12.59 15.04
N PRO A 24 -50.40 13.38 13.96
CA PRO A 24 -50.18 12.93 12.60
C PRO A 24 -48.70 12.81 12.19
N ALA A 25 -48.48 12.14 11.07
CA ALA A 25 -47.21 11.96 10.38
C ALA A 25 -46.43 13.28 10.18
N PRO A 26 -45.10 13.30 10.40
CA PRO A 26 -44.30 14.47 10.12
C PRO A 26 -44.12 14.64 8.61
N LYS A 27 -44.47 15.84 8.13
CA LYS A 27 -43.94 16.41 6.89
C LYS A 27 -42.46 16.69 7.13
N ASN A 28 -41.56 16.11 6.34
CA ASN A 28 -40.19 16.60 6.29
C ASN A 28 -40.05 17.63 5.17
N PRO A 29 -39.42 18.79 5.47
CA PRO A 29 -39.11 19.83 4.50
C PRO A 29 -37.92 19.43 3.62
N GLU A 30 -37.87 20.05 2.45
CA GLU A 30 -36.72 20.07 1.56
C GLU A 30 -35.51 20.64 2.31
N GLU A 31 -34.53 19.79 2.61
CA GLU A 31 -33.17 20.21 2.92
C GLU A 31 -32.27 19.75 1.78
N GLY A 32 -31.64 20.75 1.14
CA GLY A 32 -30.66 20.56 0.09
C GLY A 32 -29.48 19.72 0.59
N LEU A 33 -29.23 18.62 -0.12
CA LEU A 33 -27.98 17.90 -0.04
C LEU A 33 -27.15 18.33 -1.24
N ASP A 34 -26.35 19.36 -1.03
CA ASP A 34 -25.22 19.72 -1.87
C ASP A 34 -24.18 18.59 -1.72
N HIS A 35 -24.38 17.49 -2.47
CA HIS A 35 -23.31 16.53 -2.68
C HIS A 35 -22.35 17.13 -3.70
N ASP A 36 -21.42 17.95 -3.19
CA ASP A 36 -20.14 18.20 -3.84
C ASP A 36 -19.37 16.87 -3.86
N GLN A 37 -19.68 16.04 -4.86
CA GLN A 37 -18.85 14.90 -5.25
C GLN A 37 -17.72 15.42 -6.12
N SER A 38 -16.73 16.00 -5.47
CA SER A 38 -15.38 16.16 -6.03
C SER A 38 -14.36 15.50 -5.10
N GLY A 39 -14.66 14.26 -4.70
CA GLY A 39 -13.67 13.36 -4.12
C GLY A 39 -12.87 12.66 -5.23
N PRO A 40 -11.54 12.53 -5.11
CA PRO A 40 -10.74 11.86 -6.12
C PRO A 40 -11.18 10.39 -6.29
N SER A 41 -11.29 9.95 -7.54
CA SER A 41 -11.71 8.58 -7.87
C SER A 41 -10.74 7.55 -7.28
N ALA A 42 -11.16 6.29 -7.11
CA ALA A 42 -10.30 5.21 -6.62
C ALA A 42 -8.98 5.05 -7.43
N ALA A 43 -8.93 5.56 -8.67
CA ALA A 43 -7.73 5.60 -9.50
C ALA A 43 -6.74 6.73 -9.14
N GLU A 44 -7.19 7.83 -8.53
CA GLU A 44 -6.33 8.90 -8.02
C GLU A 44 -5.67 8.52 -6.68
N GLN A 45 -6.28 7.61 -5.92
CA GLN A 45 -5.78 7.15 -4.62
C GLN A 45 -4.56 6.22 -4.75
N GLU A 46 -4.31 5.62 -5.92
CA GLU A 46 -3.17 4.72 -6.16
C GLU A 46 -2.15 5.26 -7.17
N THR A 47 -1.95 6.58 -7.23
CA THR A 47 -1.02 7.14 -8.21
C THR A 47 0.42 7.09 -7.74
N PHE A 48 1.28 6.48 -8.56
CA PHE A 48 2.70 6.33 -8.31
C PHE A 48 3.55 7.28 -9.16
N TYR A 49 4.59 7.84 -8.55
CA TYR A 49 5.47 8.83 -9.14
C TYR A 49 6.94 8.49 -8.90
N VAL A 50 7.78 8.88 -9.88
CA VAL A 50 9.25 8.93 -9.76
C VAL A 50 9.70 10.37 -9.93
N VAL A 51 10.87 10.71 -9.39
CA VAL A 51 11.57 11.92 -9.80
C VAL A 51 12.16 11.71 -11.20
N THR A 52 12.11 12.75 -12.03
CA THR A 52 12.82 12.79 -13.32
C THR A 52 14.06 13.68 -13.24
N ARG A 53 13.98 14.78 -12.49
CA ARG A 53 15.08 15.71 -12.25
C ARG A 53 14.82 16.65 -11.08
N ARG A 54 15.89 17.18 -10.52
CA ARG A 54 15.86 18.23 -9.49
C ARG A 54 15.74 19.61 -10.11
N ASP A 55 15.05 20.52 -9.43
CA ASP A 55 15.10 21.94 -9.79
C ASP A 55 16.35 22.60 -9.19
N VAL A 56 17.32 22.91 -10.04
CA VAL A 56 18.62 23.48 -9.65
C VAL A 56 18.65 25.01 -9.65
N ARG A 57 17.50 25.66 -9.88
CA ARG A 57 17.41 27.12 -9.87
C ARG A 57 17.70 27.67 -8.47
N LYS A 58 18.51 28.72 -8.40
CA LYS A 58 18.89 29.40 -7.15
C LYS A 58 18.00 30.63 -6.94
N CYS A 59 16.89 30.45 -6.24
CA CYS A 59 15.97 31.51 -5.82
C CYS A 59 15.36 31.12 -4.46
N ALA A 60 14.35 31.85 -3.98
CA ALA A 60 13.69 31.50 -2.72
C ALA A 60 12.76 30.29 -2.89
N ALA A 61 12.97 29.26 -2.05
CA ALA A 61 12.03 28.14 -1.92
C ALA A 61 10.69 28.63 -1.31
N PRO A 62 9.54 28.03 -1.66
CA PRO A 62 9.36 26.86 -2.53
C PRO A 62 9.21 27.18 -4.04
N ALA A 63 9.37 28.42 -4.50
CA ALA A 63 9.20 28.77 -5.93
C ALA A 63 10.30 28.21 -6.86
N CYS A 64 11.42 27.82 -6.28
CA CYS A 64 12.45 27.01 -6.91
C CYS A 64 13.14 26.12 -5.88
N GLY A 65 13.91 25.16 -6.36
CA GLY A 65 14.23 23.97 -5.57
C GLY A 65 13.10 22.96 -5.68
N GLY A 66 13.25 21.79 -5.07
CA GLY A 66 12.30 20.70 -5.23
C GLY A 66 12.55 19.85 -6.48
N PHE A 67 11.48 19.34 -7.08
CA PHE A 67 11.55 18.19 -7.99
C PHE A 67 10.59 18.31 -9.16
N TYR A 68 10.97 17.69 -10.27
CA TYR A 68 10.06 17.34 -11.35
C TYR A 68 9.71 15.86 -11.21
N VAL A 69 8.42 15.56 -11.19
CA VAL A 69 7.91 14.21 -10.99
C VAL A 69 7.04 13.75 -12.15
N GLN A 70 7.10 12.45 -12.44
CA GLN A 70 6.33 11.82 -13.50
C GLN A 70 5.55 10.62 -12.96
N ARG A 71 4.30 10.47 -13.40
CA ARG A 71 3.52 9.24 -13.21
C ARG A 71 4.16 8.09 -13.97
N VAL A 72 4.54 7.04 -13.27
CA VAL A 72 5.11 5.85 -13.92
C VAL A 72 4.10 5.18 -14.85
N ASN A 73 4.58 4.56 -15.93
CA ASN A 73 3.79 3.88 -16.97
C ASN A 73 2.76 4.77 -17.70
N GLN A 74 2.82 6.09 -17.54
CA GLN A 74 1.92 7.05 -18.17
C GLN A 74 2.72 8.07 -19.00
N ASP A 75 2.15 8.49 -20.13
CA ASP A 75 2.76 9.50 -21.01
C ASP A 75 2.64 10.92 -20.43
N THR A 76 1.67 11.13 -19.53
CA THR A 76 1.40 12.42 -18.91
C THR A 76 1.06 12.30 -17.43
N THR A 77 1.39 13.37 -16.71
CA THR A 77 1.12 13.64 -15.30
C THR A 77 0.19 14.83 -15.18
N THR A 78 -0.88 14.69 -14.40
CA THR A 78 -1.74 15.82 -14.02
C THR A 78 -1.05 16.62 -12.93
N CYS A 79 -0.74 17.89 -13.22
CA CYS A 79 -0.03 18.77 -12.32
C CYS A 79 -0.98 19.44 -11.32
N ALA A 80 -0.42 20.15 -10.33
CA ALA A 80 -1.18 20.90 -9.34
C ALA A 80 -2.12 21.94 -9.98
N ASP A 81 -1.76 22.47 -11.15
CA ASP A 81 -2.59 23.41 -11.91
C ASP A 81 -3.75 22.74 -12.68
N GLY A 82 -3.87 21.41 -12.59
CA GLY A 82 -4.86 20.59 -13.30
C GLY A 82 -4.46 20.24 -14.74
N LYS A 83 -3.36 20.80 -15.27
CA LYS A 83 -2.93 20.50 -16.64
C LYS A 83 -2.16 19.19 -16.72
N ALA A 84 -2.31 18.51 -17.85
CA ALA A 84 -1.49 17.36 -18.19
C ALA A 84 -0.15 17.82 -18.79
N ALA A 85 0.96 17.34 -18.24
CA ALA A 85 2.32 17.57 -18.75
C ALA A 85 3.12 16.27 -18.66
N LYS A 86 4.30 16.18 -19.31
CA LYS A 86 5.15 14.98 -19.17
C LYS A 86 5.63 14.79 -17.72
N GLU A 87 6.03 15.89 -17.10
CA GLU A 87 6.48 15.97 -15.72
C GLU A 87 5.89 17.23 -15.06
N CYS A 88 5.67 17.17 -13.75
CA CYS A 88 5.11 18.26 -12.97
C CYS A 88 6.11 18.74 -11.93
N TYR A 89 6.20 20.06 -11.78
CA TYR A 89 7.00 20.67 -10.74
C TYR A 89 6.30 20.56 -9.38
N VAL A 90 7.05 20.11 -8.37
CA VAL A 90 6.65 20.13 -6.95
C VAL A 90 7.77 20.80 -6.15
N GLY A 91 7.42 21.83 -5.39
CA GLY A 91 8.37 22.57 -4.55
C GLY A 91 8.66 21.84 -3.25
N THR A 92 7.67 21.10 -2.74
CA THR A 92 7.75 20.39 -1.46
C THR A 92 7.33 18.94 -1.64
N VAL A 93 7.99 18.04 -0.91
CA VAL A 93 7.61 16.63 -0.75
C VAL A 93 7.24 16.41 0.71
N ASP A 94 5.96 16.18 0.96
CA ASP A 94 5.44 15.91 2.30
C ASP A 94 5.52 14.41 2.59
N LEU A 95 6.38 14.03 3.54
CA LEU A 95 6.60 12.65 3.99
C LEU A 95 5.92 12.32 5.31
N ALA A 96 5.09 13.21 5.87
CA ALA A 96 4.53 13.04 7.21
C ALA A 96 3.77 11.72 7.38
N ALA A 97 3.08 11.27 6.33
CA ALA A 97 2.33 10.01 6.36
C ALA A 97 3.22 8.76 6.48
N LEU A 98 4.52 8.86 6.15
CA LEU A 98 5.47 7.75 6.26
C LEU A 98 5.94 7.51 7.69
N LYS A 99 5.78 8.49 8.59
CA LYS A 99 6.20 8.42 10.00
C LYS A 99 7.67 8.01 10.20
N LEU A 100 8.52 8.36 9.24
CA LEU A 100 9.97 8.15 9.31
C LEU A 100 10.58 9.12 10.33
N ASP A 101 11.62 8.68 11.05
CA ASP A 101 12.47 9.60 11.81
C ASP A 101 13.27 10.53 10.88
N ALA A 102 13.92 11.56 11.45
CA ALA A 102 14.62 12.56 10.66
C ALA A 102 15.75 12.00 9.79
N ASN A 103 16.45 10.96 10.26
CA ASN A 103 17.54 10.35 9.49
C ASN A 103 16.96 9.55 8.32
N ALA A 104 15.97 8.71 8.58
CA ALA A 104 15.27 7.93 7.55
C ALA A 104 14.58 8.82 6.52
N GLN A 105 14.01 9.97 6.93
CA GLN A 105 13.47 10.97 6.00
C GLN A 105 14.56 11.53 5.08
N ASN A 106 15.73 11.89 5.62
CA ASN A 106 16.83 12.43 4.83
C ASN A 106 17.39 11.39 3.84
N GLU A 107 17.55 10.14 4.28
CA GLU A 107 17.99 9.04 3.41
C GLU A 107 16.97 8.78 2.29
N PHE A 108 15.68 8.75 2.63
CA PHE A 108 14.63 8.58 1.64
C PHE A 108 14.60 9.73 0.63
N LEU A 109 14.69 10.98 1.09
CA LEU A 109 14.72 12.15 0.20
C LEU A 109 15.95 12.16 -0.68
N ALA A 110 17.11 11.71 -0.19
CA ALA A 110 18.31 11.58 -1.00
C ALA A 110 18.11 10.52 -2.10
N ALA A 111 17.64 9.32 -1.73
CA ALA A 111 17.33 8.28 -2.70
C ALA A 111 16.27 8.72 -3.71
N PHE A 112 15.24 9.45 -3.25
CA PHE A 112 14.22 10.03 -4.11
C PHE A 112 14.83 11.05 -5.05
N ALA A 113 15.68 11.96 -4.58
CA ALA A 113 16.33 12.97 -5.40
C ALA A 113 17.23 12.38 -6.50
N ASP A 114 17.82 11.23 -6.25
CA ASP A 114 18.74 10.54 -7.16
C ASP A 114 18.04 9.55 -8.11
N GLY A 115 16.69 9.45 -8.07
CA GLY A 115 15.95 8.54 -8.94
C GLY A 115 15.89 7.09 -8.46
N HIS A 116 16.32 6.84 -7.22
CA HIS A 116 16.33 5.52 -6.58
C HIS A 116 15.20 5.33 -5.57
N ALA A 117 14.15 6.16 -5.63
CA ALA A 117 12.93 5.94 -4.87
C ALA A 117 11.68 6.25 -5.70
N LEU A 118 10.58 5.68 -5.26
CA LEU A 118 9.27 5.77 -5.90
C LEU A 118 8.24 6.03 -4.80
N VAL A 119 7.24 6.86 -5.09
CA VAL A 119 6.23 7.24 -4.11
C VAL A 119 4.83 6.98 -4.63
N ARG A 120 3.94 6.50 -3.75
CA ARG A 120 2.50 6.68 -3.94
C ARG A 120 2.14 8.03 -3.35
N ALA A 121 1.54 8.91 -4.13
CA ALA A 121 1.28 10.28 -3.70
C ALA A 121 0.09 10.91 -4.40
N THR A 122 -0.31 12.09 -3.93
CA THR A 122 -1.17 13.02 -4.66
C THR A 122 -0.42 14.33 -4.88
N ILE A 123 -0.65 15.00 -6.01
CA ILE A 123 -0.13 16.34 -6.26
C ILE A 123 -1.21 17.34 -5.85
N GLY A 124 -1.00 17.99 -4.71
CA GLY A 124 -1.85 19.06 -4.20
C GLY A 124 -1.25 20.45 -4.47
N ARG A 125 -1.92 21.46 -3.92
CA ARG A 125 -1.40 22.83 -3.82
C ARG A 125 -1.23 23.18 -2.36
N GLU A 126 -0.17 23.88 -2.04
CA GLU A 126 -0.02 24.54 -0.75
C GLU A 126 -0.08 26.06 -0.99
N ALA A 127 -0.98 26.71 -0.26
CA ALA A 127 -1.14 28.15 -0.32
C ALA A 127 0.02 28.79 0.45
N ASP A 128 0.88 29.51 -0.26
CA ASP A 128 1.95 30.30 0.34
C ASP A 128 1.63 31.79 0.18
N PRO A 129 1.63 32.59 1.27
CA PRO A 129 1.34 34.01 1.18
C PRO A 129 2.39 34.83 0.40
N ASN A 130 3.59 34.28 0.19
CA ASN A 130 4.71 34.93 -0.48
C ASN A 130 4.96 34.40 -1.91
N PHE A 131 4.38 33.24 -2.28
CA PHE A 131 4.59 32.61 -3.58
C PHE A 131 3.26 32.15 -4.18
N ALA A 132 3.12 32.21 -5.51
CA ALA A 132 1.97 31.61 -6.18
C ALA A 132 1.89 30.11 -5.86
N ASP A 133 0.67 29.58 -5.65
CA ASP A 133 0.40 28.18 -5.28
C ASP A 133 1.44 27.21 -5.88
N VAL A 134 2.31 26.68 -5.02
CA VAL A 134 3.33 25.71 -5.45
C VAL A 134 2.78 24.30 -5.29
N GLY A 135 3.10 23.43 -6.24
CA GLY A 135 2.71 22.02 -6.16
C GLY A 135 3.38 21.33 -4.98
N VAL A 136 2.60 20.56 -4.22
CA VAL A 136 3.10 19.72 -3.12
C VAL A 136 2.82 18.27 -3.42
N LEU A 137 3.85 17.43 -3.29
CA LEU A 137 3.73 15.99 -3.42
C LEU A 137 3.42 15.39 -2.05
N GLN A 138 2.15 15.06 -1.83
CA GLN A 138 1.66 14.48 -0.58
C GLN A 138 1.85 12.97 -0.60
N VAL A 139 2.94 12.49 0.00
CA VAL A 139 3.32 11.08 -0.06
C VAL A 139 2.47 10.25 0.92
N ARG A 140 2.03 9.09 0.45
CA ARG A 140 1.28 8.08 1.22
C ARG A 140 2.06 6.78 1.39
N GLU A 141 2.91 6.44 0.42
CA GLU A 141 3.87 5.34 0.52
C GLU A 141 5.20 5.78 -0.09
N GLY A 142 6.30 5.44 0.56
CA GLY A 142 7.65 5.57 0.03
C GLY A 142 8.23 4.19 -0.25
N TRP A 143 8.97 4.06 -1.34
CA TRP A 143 9.59 2.83 -1.78
C TRP A 143 11.02 3.10 -2.21
N THR A 144 11.99 2.45 -1.60
CA THR A 144 13.43 2.67 -1.85
C THR A 144 14.00 1.52 -2.66
N GLY A 145 14.76 1.87 -3.71
CA GLY A 145 15.45 0.93 -4.59
C GLY A 145 16.50 0.10 -3.84
N ARG A 146 16.83 -1.06 -4.41
CA ARG A 146 17.70 -2.06 -3.76
C ARG A 146 18.80 -2.58 -4.68
N ALA A 147 18.66 -2.44 -5.99
CA ALA A 147 19.71 -2.71 -6.96
C ALA A 147 20.67 -1.52 -7.14
N GLY A 148 20.19 -0.29 -6.92
CA GLY A 148 20.97 0.93 -7.13
C GLY A 148 21.23 1.19 -8.62
N LYS A 149 20.40 0.63 -9.50
CA LYS A 149 20.51 0.79 -10.96
C LYS A 149 19.39 1.69 -11.47
N GLN A 150 19.60 2.25 -12.66
CA GLN A 150 18.55 3.01 -13.30
C GLN A 150 17.41 2.06 -13.71
N PRO A 151 16.16 2.31 -13.28
CA PRO A 151 15.03 1.47 -13.65
C PRO A 151 14.78 1.49 -15.16
N ASN A 152 14.47 0.33 -15.70
CA ASN A 152 14.13 0.08 -17.10
C ASN A 152 12.87 -0.81 -17.20
N GLY A 153 12.07 -0.57 -18.23
CA GLY A 153 10.81 -1.27 -18.45
C GLY A 153 9.63 -0.60 -17.76
N SER A 154 8.58 -1.37 -17.51
CA SER A 154 7.38 -0.88 -16.83
C SER A 154 7.49 -1.11 -15.33
N PHE A 155 6.77 -0.30 -14.56
CA PHE A 155 6.70 -0.42 -13.12
C PHE A 155 5.51 -1.28 -12.69
N TYR A 156 5.74 -2.17 -11.73
CA TYR A 156 4.76 -3.12 -11.24
C TYR A 156 4.71 -3.10 -9.72
N ARG A 157 3.52 -3.34 -9.15
CA ARG A 157 3.38 -3.90 -7.81
C ARG A 157 3.29 -5.42 -7.94
N LEU A 158 4.17 -6.12 -7.25
CA LEU A 158 4.27 -7.58 -7.27
C LEU A 158 3.77 -8.12 -5.94
N ARG A 159 2.77 -9.00 -5.98
CA ARG A 159 2.23 -9.68 -4.81
C ARG A 159 2.27 -11.19 -5.03
N GLY A 160 3.01 -11.88 -4.18
CA GLY A 160 3.23 -13.30 -4.26
C GLY A 160 1.95 -14.09 -4.00
N ILE A 161 1.83 -15.24 -4.66
CA ILE A 161 0.74 -16.20 -4.45
C ILE A 161 1.30 -17.59 -4.21
N HIS A 162 0.72 -18.30 -3.25
CA HIS A 162 1.08 -19.69 -2.94
C HIS A 162 0.30 -20.66 -3.82
N ALA A 163 0.46 -20.57 -5.14
CA ALA A 163 -0.24 -21.47 -6.06
C ALA A 163 0.33 -22.89 -5.97
N LYS A 164 -0.57 -23.88 -5.92
CA LYS A 164 -0.20 -25.29 -6.03
C LYS A 164 -0.39 -25.73 -7.48
N CYS A 165 0.70 -26.03 -8.18
CA CYS A 165 0.66 -26.59 -9.53
C CYS A 165 1.41 -27.92 -9.59
N SER A 166 0.93 -28.84 -10.46
CA SER A 166 1.57 -30.13 -10.71
C SER A 166 2.69 -30.08 -11.75
N ALA A 167 2.81 -28.98 -12.51
CA ALA A 167 3.81 -28.78 -13.54
C ALA A 167 4.19 -27.29 -13.67
N LEU A 168 5.39 -27.02 -14.19
CA LEU A 168 5.89 -25.67 -14.48
C LEU A 168 5.58 -25.27 -15.93
N PRO A 169 5.43 -23.98 -16.24
CA PRO A 169 5.46 -22.85 -15.31
C PRO A 169 4.19 -22.75 -14.44
N CYS A 170 4.32 -22.26 -13.20
CA CYS A 170 3.22 -22.11 -12.23
C CYS A 170 3.03 -20.62 -11.87
N PRO A 171 1.79 -20.11 -11.76
CA PRO A 171 1.54 -18.74 -11.31
C PRO A 171 2.13 -18.51 -9.92
N MET A 172 2.94 -17.48 -9.76
CA MET A 172 3.65 -17.23 -8.50
C MET A 172 3.47 -15.82 -7.95
N ALA A 173 3.07 -14.86 -8.78
CA ALA A 173 2.69 -13.53 -8.32
C ALA A 173 1.65 -12.89 -9.24
N HIS A 174 0.85 -12.00 -8.67
CA HIS A 174 0.18 -10.96 -9.42
C HIS A 174 1.17 -9.83 -9.76
N ALA A 175 1.11 -9.35 -10.99
CA ALA A 175 1.88 -8.21 -11.46
C ALA A 175 0.94 -7.06 -11.87
N PHE A 176 0.64 -6.19 -10.91
CA PHE A 176 -0.18 -5.01 -11.13
C PHE A 176 0.66 -3.92 -11.79
N ARG A 177 0.38 -3.61 -13.06
CA ARG A 177 1.07 -2.51 -13.75
C ARG A 177 0.60 -1.18 -13.17
N LEU A 178 1.53 -0.47 -12.53
CA LEU A 178 1.23 0.75 -11.77
C LEU A 178 0.58 1.79 -12.68
N ASN A 179 -0.40 2.54 -12.14
CA ASN A 179 -1.15 3.58 -12.82
C ASN A 179 -1.99 3.13 -14.03
N THR A 180 -2.16 1.83 -14.31
CA THR A 180 -2.95 1.39 -15.48
C THR A 180 -4.12 0.46 -15.15
N GLY A 181 -4.21 -0.03 -13.91
CA GLY A 181 -5.22 -1.02 -13.50
C GLY A 181 -5.06 -2.39 -14.16
N ALA A 182 -3.97 -2.63 -14.90
CA ALA A 182 -3.72 -3.92 -15.54
C ALA A 182 -3.08 -4.87 -14.53
N ASP A 183 -3.56 -6.11 -14.51
CA ASP A 183 -3.07 -7.18 -13.65
C ASP A 183 -2.97 -8.47 -14.47
N TRP A 184 -1.94 -9.26 -14.19
CA TRP A 184 -1.79 -10.60 -14.72
C TRP A 184 -0.94 -11.46 -13.78
N LEU A 185 -1.14 -12.76 -13.90
CA LEU A 185 -0.30 -13.75 -13.23
C LEU A 185 1.02 -13.92 -13.96
N VAL A 186 2.11 -13.94 -13.20
CA VAL A 186 3.45 -14.22 -13.70
C VAL A 186 3.99 -15.53 -13.11
N ALA A 187 4.77 -16.23 -13.91
CA ALA A 187 5.45 -17.48 -13.60
C ALA A 187 6.81 -17.32 -12.92
N GLY A 188 7.31 -16.09 -12.84
CA GLY A 188 8.70 -15.81 -12.52
C GLY A 188 8.92 -14.32 -12.31
N VAL A 189 9.75 -13.98 -11.33
CA VAL A 189 10.38 -12.68 -11.21
C VAL A 189 11.89 -12.91 -11.04
N ASP A 190 12.67 -12.48 -12.02
CA ASP A 190 14.13 -12.58 -12.00
C ASP A 190 14.72 -11.32 -11.34
N PHE A 191 15.00 -11.42 -10.03
CA PHE A 191 15.71 -10.39 -9.27
C PHE A 191 17.20 -10.34 -9.56
N ALA A 192 17.80 -11.46 -9.98
CA ALA A 192 19.23 -11.55 -10.21
C ALA A 192 19.68 -10.68 -11.39
N ALA A 193 18.83 -10.52 -12.41
CA ALA A 193 19.08 -9.63 -13.55
C ALA A 193 19.32 -8.16 -13.15
N SER A 194 18.77 -7.71 -12.01
CA SER A 194 19.03 -6.38 -11.48
C SER A 194 20.48 -6.21 -11.00
N GLY A 195 21.18 -7.30 -10.69
CA GLY A 195 22.52 -7.27 -10.10
C GLY A 195 22.57 -6.76 -8.66
N ALA A 196 21.43 -6.71 -7.96
CA ALA A 196 21.39 -6.42 -6.54
C ALA A 196 22.14 -7.49 -5.71
N PRO A 197 22.63 -7.18 -4.50
CA PRO A 197 23.17 -8.19 -3.59
C PRO A 197 22.16 -9.30 -3.29
N GLN A 198 22.62 -10.54 -3.11
CA GLN A 198 21.74 -11.69 -2.87
C GLN A 198 20.79 -11.46 -1.69
N GLU A 199 21.30 -10.88 -0.60
CA GLU A 199 20.50 -10.51 0.58
C GLU A 199 19.31 -9.62 0.23
N ALA A 200 19.51 -8.64 -0.66
CA ALA A 200 18.44 -7.76 -1.10
C ALA A 200 17.41 -8.49 -1.99
N GLN A 201 17.87 -9.45 -2.81
CA GLN A 201 17.00 -10.28 -3.64
C GLN A 201 16.14 -11.21 -2.78
N ASP A 202 16.74 -11.82 -1.74
CA ASP A 202 16.06 -12.70 -0.80
C ASP A 202 15.03 -11.92 0.02
N ALA A 203 15.41 -10.74 0.53
CA ALA A 203 14.50 -9.85 1.25
C ALA A 203 13.32 -9.38 0.38
N ALA A 204 13.56 -9.06 -0.90
CA ALA A 204 12.50 -8.69 -1.83
C ALA A 204 11.57 -9.86 -2.15
N SER A 205 12.12 -11.06 -2.35
CA SER A 205 11.34 -12.28 -2.54
C SER A 205 10.46 -12.56 -1.33
N GLN A 206 11.02 -12.47 -0.13
CA GLN A 206 10.28 -12.64 1.12
C GLN A 206 9.16 -11.59 1.24
N ALA A 207 9.49 -10.30 1.08
CA ALA A 207 8.51 -9.22 1.16
C ALA A 207 7.38 -9.38 0.14
N MET A 208 7.68 -9.87 -1.06
CA MET A 208 6.68 -10.10 -2.10
C MET A 208 5.60 -11.10 -1.66
N TYR A 209 5.96 -12.17 -0.92
CA TYR A 209 5.00 -13.20 -0.47
C TYR A 209 4.41 -12.93 0.91
N GLU A 210 5.16 -12.29 1.79
CA GLU A 210 4.82 -12.20 3.21
C GLU A 210 4.19 -10.87 3.61
N THR A 211 4.30 -9.83 2.77
CA THR A 211 3.68 -8.53 3.06
C THR A 211 2.40 -8.33 2.23
N PRO A 212 1.34 -7.74 2.80
CA PRO A 212 0.11 -7.44 2.05
C PRO A 212 0.32 -6.51 0.86
N GLU A 213 1.24 -5.55 0.97
CA GLU A 213 1.60 -4.59 -0.07
C GLU A 213 2.50 -5.19 -1.16
N GLY A 214 3.22 -6.27 -0.85
CA GLY A 214 4.23 -6.87 -1.70
C GLY A 214 5.44 -5.94 -1.90
N ILE A 215 6.00 -5.96 -3.11
CA ILE A 215 7.10 -5.07 -3.50
C ILE A 215 6.74 -4.30 -4.76
N LEU A 216 7.54 -3.31 -5.11
CA LEU A 216 7.51 -2.70 -6.45
C LEU A 216 8.73 -3.12 -7.27
N ALA A 217 8.59 -3.15 -8.59
CA ALA A 217 9.70 -3.46 -9.48
C ALA A 217 9.59 -2.70 -10.81
N ALA A 218 10.75 -2.29 -11.34
CA ALA A 218 10.89 -1.88 -12.73
C ALA A 218 11.39 -3.09 -13.53
N ALA A 219 10.57 -3.59 -14.45
CA ALA A 219 10.84 -4.85 -15.13
C ALA A 219 10.40 -4.86 -16.60
N THR A 220 11.06 -5.70 -17.39
CA THR A 220 10.63 -6.04 -18.75
C THR A 220 9.98 -7.43 -18.74
N PRO A 221 8.85 -7.61 -19.45
CA PRO A 221 8.25 -8.93 -19.60
C PRO A 221 9.18 -9.91 -20.31
N SER A 222 9.14 -11.17 -19.88
CA SER A 222 9.74 -12.31 -20.55
C SER A 222 8.73 -13.46 -20.62
N GLU A 223 9.09 -14.54 -21.30
CA GLU A 223 8.27 -15.75 -21.38
C GLU A 223 9.05 -16.94 -20.85
N VAL A 224 8.35 -17.81 -20.12
CA VAL A 224 8.86 -19.09 -19.65
C VAL A 224 7.95 -20.17 -20.21
N THR A 225 8.55 -21.16 -20.87
CA THR A 225 7.84 -22.29 -21.49
C THR A 225 8.22 -23.57 -20.79
N GLY A 226 7.22 -24.41 -20.51
CA GLY A 226 7.40 -25.71 -19.88
C GLY A 226 6.24 -26.66 -20.19
N PRO A 227 6.17 -27.81 -19.49
CA PRO A 227 5.11 -28.79 -19.68
C PRO A 227 3.69 -28.23 -19.49
N ASN A 228 3.54 -27.17 -18.69
CA ASN A 228 2.27 -26.48 -18.46
C ASN A 228 2.04 -25.30 -19.45
N GLY A 229 2.70 -25.31 -20.61
CA GLY A 229 2.60 -24.27 -21.63
C GLY A 229 3.54 -23.09 -21.38
N THR A 230 3.16 -21.94 -21.92
CA THR A 230 3.95 -20.69 -21.86
C THR A 230 3.25 -19.68 -20.97
N MET A 231 4.00 -19.06 -20.05
CA MET A 231 3.51 -17.99 -19.20
C MET A 231 4.47 -16.81 -19.17
N LYS A 232 3.94 -15.62 -18.88
CA LYS A 232 4.75 -14.42 -18.68
C LYS A 232 5.60 -14.55 -17.42
N ALA A 233 6.79 -14.01 -17.47
CA ALA A 233 7.64 -13.72 -16.32
C ALA A 233 8.12 -12.27 -16.41
N LEU A 234 8.85 -11.83 -15.40
CA LEU A 234 9.42 -10.48 -15.33
C LEU A 234 10.93 -10.57 -15.10
N VAL A 235 11.68 -9.79 -15.88
CA VAL A 235 13.12 -9.57 -15.68
C VAL A 235 13.29 -8.20 -15.07
N THR A 236 13.79 -8.13 -13.83
CA THR A 236 13.88 -6.87 -13.10
C THR A 236 15.17 -6.13 -13.42
N SER A 237 15.06 -4.80 -13.51
CA SER A 237 16.20 -3.89 -13.60
C SER A 237 16.45 -3.17 -12.28
N GLU A 238 15.39 -2.97 -11.50
CA GLU A 238 15.39 -2.39 -10.17
C GLU A 238 14.15 -2.92 -9.41
N PHE A 239 14.25 -3.01 -8.10
CA PHE A 239 13.13 -3.37 -7.23
C PHE A 239 13.17 -2.56 -5.94
N TYR A 240 11.99 -2.29 -5.42
CA TYR A 240 11.80 -1.34 -4.34
C TYR A 240 11.06 -2.03 -3.19
N THR A 241 11.55 -1.78 -1.99
CA THR A 241 10.87 -2.19 -0.75
C THR A 241 10.47 -0.95 0.03
N ARG A 242 9.54 -1.11 0.96
CA ARG A 242 8.90 0.01 1.64
C ARG A 242 9.90 0.84 2.44
N ALA A 243 9.85 2.16 2.30
CA ALA A 243 10.62 3.09 3.10
C ALA A 243 10.08 3.06 4.54
N GLY A 244 10.96 2.87 5.52
CA GLY A 244 10.58 2.69 6.93
C GLY A 244 10.06 1.30 7.28
N GLY A 245 9.84 0.42 6.29
CA GLY A 245 9.85 -1.01 6.55
C GLY A 245 11.26 -1.38 6.98
N ALA A 246 11.40 -2.17 8.05
CA ALA A 246 12.71 -2.49 8.61
C ALA A 246 13.70 -2.84 7.49
N ALA A 247 14.75 -2.03 7.35
CA ALA A 247 15.90 -2.40 6.55
C ALA A 247 16.33 -3.82 7.00
N PRO A 248 16.85 -4.67 6.10
CA PRO A 248 17.59 -5.84 6.57
C PRO A 248 18.61 -5.32 7.58
N ALA A 249 18.51 -5.77 8.83
CA ALA A 249 19.29 -5.23 9.91
C ALA A 249 20.77 -5.34 9.53
N ALA A 250 21.56 -4.30 9.82
CA ALA A 250 23.02 -4.32 9.66
C ALA A 250 23.70 -5.48 10.44
N ASN A 251 22.92 -6.20 11.26
CA ASN A 251 23.22 -7.56 11.66
C ASN A 251 21.92 -8.39 11.60
N PRO A 252 21.79 -9.35 10.66
CA PRO A 252 20.61 -10.21 10.62
C PRO A 252 20.53 -11.12 11.85
N GLU A 253 21.59 -11.25 12.63
CA GLU A 253 21.67 -12.11 13.81
C GLU A 253 21.32 -11.39 15.11
N CYS A 254 20.64 -12.10 16.00
CA CYS A 254 20.29 -11.66 17.36
C CYS A 254 20.50 -12.79 18.38
N GLY A 255 20.45 -12.47 19.66
CA GLY A 255 20.68 -13.41 20.74
C GLY A 255 22.12 -13.92 20.76
N GLY A 256 22.28 -15.22 21.02
CA GLY A 256 23.58 -15.87 21.14
C GLY A 256 24.37 -15.45 22.38
N ILE A 257 25.57 -16.01 22.54
CA ILE A 257 26.49 -15.67 23.65
C ILE A 257 26.87 -14.18 23.70
N ARG A 258 26.73 -13.49 22.55
CA ARG A 258 27.03 -12.06 22.41
C ARG A 258 25.86 -11.16 22.82
N GLY A 259 24.67 -11.71 23.07
CA GLY A 259 23.48 -10.96 23.48
C GLY A 259 23.06 -9.90 22.46
N LEU A 260 23.20 -10.21 21.17
CA LEU A 260 22.89 -9.26 20.10
C LEU A 260 21.40 -8.89 20.12
N SER A 261 21.10 -7.60 20.10
CA SER A 261 19.73 -7.10 20.12
C SER A 261 19.31 -6.66 18.73
N CYS A 262 18.02 -6.82 18.40
CA CYS A 262 17.47 -6.30 17.16
C CYS A 262 17.19 -4.80 17.26
N GLY A 263 17.08 -4.15 16.09
CA GLY A 263 16.72 -2.74 16.01
C GLY A 263 15.27 -2.47 16.40
N ASP A 264 14.92 -1.19 16.43
CA ASP A 264 13.56 -0.74 16.77
C ASP A 264 12.51 -1.37 15.84
N GLY A 265 11.38 -1.79 16.41
CA GLY A 265 10.30 -2.43 15.65
C GLY A 265 10.58 -3.88 15.22
N GLN A 266 11.71 -4.46 15.60
CA GLN A 266 12.04 -5.87 15.32
C GLN A 266 11.94 -6.74 16.58
N PHE A 267 11.94 -8.05 16.38
CA PHE A 267 12.12 -9.04 17.45
C PHE A 267 13.15 -10.09 17.03
N CYS A 268 13.72 -10.75 18.02
CA CYS A 268 14.62 -11.87 17.78
C CYS A 268 13.81 -13.15 17.58
N ASP A 269 13.83 -13.72 16.37
CA ASP A 269 13.23 -15.03 16.10
C ASP A 269 14.30 -16.11 16.28
N PRO A 270 14.34 -16.80 17.43
CA PRO A 270 15.40 -17.76 17.75
C PRO A 270 15.29 -19.00 16.86
N SER A 271 16.42 -19.63 16.59
CA SER A 271 16.48 -20.91 15.87
C SER A 271 15.83 -22.09 16.61
N GLN A 272 15.67 -21.96 17.94
CA GLN A 272 15.03 -22.94 18.82
C GLN A 272 14.61 -22.27 20.14
N CYS A 273 13.69 -22.89 20.88
CA CYS A 273 13.27 -22.38 22.19
C CYS A 273 14.15 -22.90 23.34
N GLY A 274 14.19 -22.15 24.45
CA GLY A 274 14.56 -22.69 25.77
C GLY A 274 16.06 -22.70 26.14
N GLY A 275 16.92 -21.96 25.44
CA GLY A 275 18.36 -21.87 25.75
C GLY A 275 18.86 -20.42 25.82
N ALA A 276 19.79 -20.16 26.74
CA ALA A 276 20.30 -18.82 27.03
C ALA A 276 21.19 -18.24 25.91
N ASP A 277 21.93 -19.11 25.21
CA ASP A 277 22.87 -18.73 24.14
C ASP A 277 22.30 -19.02 22.74
N ILE A 278 20.99 -19.15 22.61
CA ILE A 278 20.38 -19.40 21.31
C ILE A 278 20.41 -18.13 20.48
N GLY A 279 21.08 -18.20 19.34
CA GLY A 279 21.02 -17.20 18.30
C GLY A 279 19.73 -17.30 17.50
N GLY A 280 19.33 -16.16 16.95
CA GLY A 280 18.17 -16.02 16.08
C GLY A 280 18.42 -15.05 14.95
N THR A 281 17.37 -14.80 14.18
CA THR A 281 17.36 -13.80 13.13
C THR A 281 16.47 -12.64 13.54
N CYS A 282 16.92 -11.40 13.32
CA CYS A 282 16.07 -10.24 13.50
C CYS A 282 14.96 -10.22 12.45
N ARG A 283 13.71 -10.22 12.90
CA ARG A 283 12.51 -10.13 12.07
C ARG A 283 11.74 -8.87 12.43
N ALA A 284 11.16 -8.20 11.43
CA ALA A 284 10.26 -7.08 11.67
C ALA A 284 9.01 -7.57 12.42
N LYS A 285 8.49 -6.77 13.36
CA LYS A 285 7.19 -7.04 13.97
C LYS A 285 6.08 -6.54 13.05
N PRO A 286 5.18 -7.41 12.56
CA PRO A 286 4.02 -6.96 11.80
C PRO A 286 3.12 -6.05 12.65
N GLU A 287 2.72 -4.91 12.11
CA GLU A 287 1.77 -3.97 12.77
C GLU A 287 0.31 -4.42 12.62
N ALA A 288 0.02 -5.23 11.60
CA ALA A 288 -1.30 -5.75 11.32
C ALA A 288 -1.20 -7.19 10.79
N CYS A 289 -2.13 -8.04 11.23
CA CYS A 289 -2.21 -9.43 10.81
C CYS A 289 -3.60 -9.74 10.27
N THR A 290 -3.68 -10.64 9.29
CA THR A 290 -4.95 -11.19 8.85
C THR A 290 -5.55 -12.07 9.95
N PHE A 291 -6.86 -12.29 9.90
CA PHE A 291 -7.57 -13.16 10.84
C PHE A 291 -7.61 -14.62 10.35
N ASP A 292 -6.77 -14.98 9.38
CA ASP A 292 -6.68 -16.35 8.88
C ASP A 292 -6.20 -17.28 9.99
N TYR A 293 -6.89 -18.41 10.17
CA TYR A 293 -6.56 -19.35 11.22
C TYR A 293 -5.66 -20.47 10.67
N ASN A 294 -4.36 -20.33 10.94
CA ASN A 294 -3.28 -21.28 10.62
C ASN A 294 -2.35 -21.37 11.84
N PRO A 295 -2.77 -22.06 12.92
CA PRO A 295 -2.19 -21.84 14.23
C PRO A 295 -0.73 -22.28 14.34
N VAL A 296 -0.01 -21.60 15.24
CA VAL A 296 1.39 -21.91 15.58
C VAL A 296 1.61 -21.86 17.10
N CYS A 297 2.59 -22.62 17.59
CA CYS A 297 2.98 -22.60 18.99
C CYS A 297 4.20 -21.69 19.18
N GLY A 298 4.09 -20.71 20.08
CA GLY A 298 5.20 -19.84 20.44
C GLY A 298 6.15 -20.47 21.46
N CYS A 299 7.40 -19.99 21.52
CA CYS A 299 8.36 -20.37 22.56
C CYS A 299 7.89 -20.02 23.98
N ASP A 300 6.88 -19.16 24.12
CA ASP A 300 6.23 -18.83 25.38
C ASP A 300 5.13 -19.84 25.78
N GLY A 301 4.92 -20.89 24.98
CA GLY A 301 3.94 -21.93 25.21
C GLY A 301 2.50 -21.53 24.88
N LYS A 302 2.29 -20.39 24.17
CA LYS A 302 0.95 -19.96 23.75
C LYS A 302 0.69 -20.30 22.28
N THR A 303 -0.54 -20.72 22.00
CA THR A 303 -1.03 -20.86 20.63
C THR A 303 -1.42 -19.50 20.06
N TYR A 304 -0.90 -19.17 18.88
CA TYR A 304 -1.27 -18.00 18.10
C TYR A 304 -2.14 -18.42 16.92
N GLY A 305 -3.12 -17.60 16.55
CA GLY A 305 -4.06 -17.91 15.45
C GLY A 305 -3.37 -18.05 14.10
N ASN A 306 -2.26 -17.35 13.89
CA ASN A 306 -1.34 -17.52 12.76
C ASN A 306 0.07 -17.04 13.11
N ASP A 307 1.02 -17.30 12.22
CA ASP A 307 2.42 -16.91 12.42
C ASP A 307 2.61 -15.39 12.48
N CYS A 308 1.86 -14.61 11.70
CA CYS A 308 1.90 -13.15 11.80
C CYS A 308 1.56 -12.67 13.22
N ALA A 309 0.51 -13.21 13.84
CA ALA A 309 0.10 -12.84 15.19
C ALA A 309 1.19 -13.18 16.23
N ARG A 310 1.89 -14.31 16.05
CA ARG A 310 3.06 -14.68 16.87
C ARG A 310 4.20 -13.66 16.71
N GLN A 311 4.56 -13.34 15.47
CA GLN A 311 5.62 -12.39 15.15
C GLN A 311 5.30 -10.97 15.66
N SER A 312 4.04 -10.54 15.55
CA SER A 312 3.58 -9.24 16.06
C SER A 312 3.73 -9.15 17.58
N ALA A 313 3.48 -10.26 18.29
CA ALA A 313 3.77 -10.39 19.71
C ALA A 313 5.27 -10.46 20.04
N GLY A 314 6.14 -10.62 19.04
CA GLY A 314 7.58 -10.72 19.19
C GLY A 314 8.05 -12.02 19.84
N VAL A 315 7.30 -13.12 19.64
CA VAL A 315 7.58 -14.42 20.26
C VAL A 315 8.18 -15.36 19.24
N GLY A 316 9.24 -16.09 19.59
CA GLY A 316 9.87 -17.10 18.72
C GLY A 316 8.96 -18.28 18.36
N LEU A 317 9.17 -18.92 17.21
CA LEU A 317 8.39 -20.09 16.80
C LEU A 317 8.92 -21.34 17.50
N ALA A 318 8.05 -22.06 18.21
CA ALA A 318 8.40 -23.38 18.74
C ALA A 318 8.16 -24.46 17.69
N HIS A 319 6.94 -24.53 17.16
CA HIS A 319 6.57 -25.45 16.09
C HIS A 319 5.29 -25.00 15.38
N PRO A 320 5.04 -25.49 14.15
CA PRO A 320 3.74 -25.34 13.49
C PRO A 320 2.62 -26.06 14.26
N GLY A 321 1.39 -25.56 14.14
CA GLY A 321 0.22 -26.10 14.85
C GLY A 321 0.04 -25.50 16.24
N GLU A 322 -1.11 -25.79 16.87
CA GLU A 322 -1.38 -25.35 18.24
C GLU A 322 -0.40 -25.98 19.25
N CYS A 323 -0.14 -25.28 20.36
CA CYS A 323 0.61 -25.88 21.46
C CYS A 323 -0.14 -27.08 22.05
N GLU A 324 0.60 -28.12 22.43
CA GLU A 324 0.04 -29.25 23.15
C GLU A 324 -0.48 -28.81 24.53
N LYS A 325 -1.70 -29.22 24.87
CA LYS A 325 -2.23 -29.04 26.23
C LYS A 325 -1.46 -29.97 27.16
N LYS A 326 -0.78 -29.39 28.14
CA LYS A 326 -0.22 -30.15 29.27
C LYS A 326 -1.31 -30.57 30.25
#